data_AF-A0A135VL60-F1
#
_entry.id   AF-A0A135VL60-F1
#
_cell.length_a   1.000
_cell.length_b   1.000
_cell.length_c   1.000
_cell.angle_alpha   90.00
_cell.angle_beta   90.00
_cell.angle_gamma   90.00
#
_symmetry.space_group_name_H-M   'P 1'
#
loop_
_entity.id
_entity.type
_entity.pdbx_description
1 polymer ?
#
loop_
_entity_poly.entity_id
_entity_poly.type
_entity_poly.pdbx_seq_one_letter_code
_entity_poly.pdbx_strand_id
1 'polypeptide(L)'
;MLELLLYFTAYFLAGLSLKLGDDLLDELDRSQLAMIPLSIAGLLFGLLMTISEWDLVLLTSIVIGVLVSGKVNNPQFIVGFVLIFGTLLVVGVPVVTDWLEWMTLLIILFMAAVLDEKGNDWADKEKSPLAFKMFEYRFVLKIVVLGLVIPWPMFLLAAIGLWIFDLGYESAGWLIKGLSSKSLVSKTTTDI
;
A
#
# COMPACT_ATOMS: atom_id res chain seq x y z
N MET A 1 -2.48 -9.10 23.46
CA MET A 1 -3.71 -8.71 22.72
C MET A 1 -3.65 -7.26 22.24
N LEU A 2 -3.32 -6.29 23.10
CA LEU A 2 -3.20 -4.88 22.71
C LEU A 2 -2.14 -4.64 21.62
N GLU A 3 -0.97 -5.29 21.73
CA GLU A 3 0.11 -5.17 20.72
C GLU A 3 -0.34 -5.59 19.33
N LEU A 4 -1.00 -6.75 19.22
CA LEU A 4 -1.52 -7.26 17.96
C LEU A 4 -2.61 -6.35 17.38
N LEU A 5 -3.46 -5.78 18.24
CA LEU A 5 -4.45 -4.79 17.83
C LEU A 5 -3.78 -3.53 17.26
N LEU A 6 -2.76 -3.00 17.94
CA LEU A 6 -2.00 -1.84 17.47
C LEU A 6 -1.28 -2.13 16.15
N TYR A 7 -0.68 -3.32 16.03
CA TYR A 7 -0.01 -3.79 14.82
C TYR A 7 -0.94 -3.82 13.61
N PHE A 8 -2.10 -4.48 13.71
CA PHE A 8 -3.06 -4.51 12.61
C PHE A 8 -3.73 -3.15 12.37
N THR A 9 -3.93 -2.35 13.41
CA THR A 9 -4.41 -0.97 13.26
C THR A 9 -3.41 -0.12 12.47
N ALA A 10 -2.10 -0.29 12.71
CA ALA A 10 -1.06 0.41 11.96
C ALA A 10 -1.07 0.00 10.48
N TYR A 11 -1.21 -1.29 10.16
CA TYR A 11 -1.39 -1.76 8.78
C TYR A 11 -2.63 -1.13 8.11
N PHE A 12 -3.78 -1.14 8.80
CA PHE A 12 -5.02 -0.53 8.29
C PHE A 12 -4.84 0.96 8.01
N LEU A 13 -4.29 1.71 8.96
CA LEU A 13 -4.06 3.14 8.84
C LEU A 13 -3.02 3.49 7.78
N ALA A 14 -2.02 2.64 7.58
CA ALA A 14 -1.03 2.81 6.51
C ALA A 14 -1.70 2.72 5.14
N GLY A 15 -2.56 1.72 4.93
CA GLY A 15 -3.30 1.56 3.67
C GLY A 15 -4.30 2.69 3.43
N LEU A 16 -5.06 3.04 4.47
CA LEU A 16 -6.03 4.14 4.42
C LEU A 16 -5.35 5.47 4.09
N SER A 17 -4.25 5.80 4.77
CA SER A 17 -3.54 7.06 4.57
C SER A 17 -2.87 7.11 3.20
N LEU A 18 -2.31 5.98 2.72
CA LEU A 18 -1.73 5.93 1.39
C LEU A 18 -2.78 6.25 0.32
N LYS A 19 -3.94 5.59 0.35
CA LYS A 19 -5.01 5.84 -0.63
C LYS A 19 -5.56 7.25 -0.56
N LEU A 20 -5.76 7.80 0.65
CA LEU A 20 -6.19 9.19 0.78
C LEU A 20 -5.17 10.16 0.16
N GLY A 21 -3.88 9.89 0.32
CA GLY A 21 -2.81 10.66 -0.30
C GLY A 21 -2.83 10.56 -1.82
N ASP A 22 -2.89 9.34 -2.34
CA ASP A 22 -2.98 9.04 -3.78
C ASP A 22 -4.19 9.75 -4.40
N ASP A 23 -5.39 9.58 -3.84
CA ASP A 23 -6.63 10.15 -4.40
C ASP A 23 -6.66 11.68 -4.28
N LEU A 24 -6.08 12.25 -3.22
CA LEU A 24 -5.94 13.70 -3.10
C LEU A 24 -5.05 14.27 -4.21
N LEU A 25 -4.03 13.53 -4.64
CA LEU A 25 -3.11 13.93 -5.68
C LEU A 25 -3.71 13.70 -7.08
N ASP A 26 -4.21 12.50 -7.33
CA ASP A 26 -4.58 12.03 -8.66
C ASP A 26 -6.03 12.37 -9.03
N GLU A 27 -6.99 12.24 -8.09
CA GLU A 27 -8.41 12.48 -8.37
C GLU A 27 -8.85 13.92 -8.05
N LEU A 28 -8.28 14.53 -7.00
CA LEU A 28 -8.73 15.82 -6.49
C LEU A 28 -7.78 16.99 -6.80
N ASP A 29 -6.59 16.72 -7.34
CA ASP A 29 -5.54 17.70 -7.67
C ASP A 29 -5.19 18.64 -6.48
N ARG A 30 -5.18 18.08 -5.26
CA ARG A 30 -4.88 18.77 -4.00
C ARG A 30 -3.51 18.37 -3.46
N SER A 31 -2.49 18.62 -4.27
CA SER A 31 -1.09 18.26 -3.99
C SER A 31 -0.57 18.68 -2.60
N GLN A 32 -0.94 19.87 -2.11
CA GLN A 32 -0.52 20.33 -0.78
C GLN A 32 -1.14 19.52 0.36
N LEU A 33 -2.41 19.12 0.22
CA LEU A 33 -3.11 18.33 1.22
C LEU A 33 -2.68 16.87 1.19
N ALA A 34 -2.30 16.35 0.02
CA ALA A 34 -1.81 14.97 -0.15
C ALA A 34 -0.54 14.68 0.68
N MET A 35 0.29 15.68 0.96
CA MET A 35 1.52 15.51 1.74
C MET A 35 1.25 14.96 3.15
N ILE A 36 0.16 15.37 3.79
CA ILE A 36 -0.17 14.95 5.18
C ILE A 36 -0.43 13.43 5.25
N PRO A 37 -1.42 12.87 4.53
CA PRO A 37 -1.69 11.44 4.57
C PRO A 37 -0.54 10.60 3.99
N LEU A 38 0.18 11.09 2.97
CA LEU A 38 1.40 10.42 2.49
C LEU A 38 2.51 10.38 3.54
N SER A 39 2.64 11.44 4.35
CA SER A 39 3.59 11.46 5.47
C SER A 39 3.22 10.44 6.54
N ILE A 40 1.93 10.38 6.90
CA ILE A 40 1.42 9.40 7.87
C ILE A 40 1.64 7.99 7.35
N ALA A 41 1.35 7.73 6.07
CA ALA A 41 1.62 6.44 5.44
C ALA A 41 3.11 6.09 5.51
N GLY A 42 4.01 7.00 5.12
CA GLY A 42 5.45 6.75 5.18
C GLY A 42 5.97 6.45 6.57
N LEU A 43 5.51 7.19 7.59
CA LEU A 43 5.86 6.93 8.98
C LEU A 43 5.37 5.55 9.44
N LEU A 44 4.12 5.20 9.13
CA LEU A 44 3.55 3.90 9.49
C LEU A 44 4.24 2.74 8.78
N PHE A 45 4.56 2.87 7.49
CA PHE A 45 5.39 1.90 6.77
C PHE A 45 6.74 1.72 7.45
N GLY A 46 7.45 2.82 7.72
CA GLY A 46 8.74 2.78 8.39
C GLY A 46 8.67 2.06 9.73
N LEU A 47 7.67 2.38 10.56
CA LEU A 47 7.48 1.73 11.86
C LEU A 47 7.17 0.23 11.72
N LEU A 48 6.24 -0.15 10.83
CA LEU A 48 5.91 -1.56 10.59
C LEU A 48 7.12 -2.36 10.12
N MET A 49 7.95 -1.78 9.23
CA MET A 49 9.20 -2.40 8.76
C MET A 49 10.22 -2.67 9.88
N THR A 50 10.10 -2.01 11.04
CA THR A 50 10.98 -2.26 12.18
C THR A 50 10.55 -3.42 13.08
N ILE A 51 9.32 -3.92 12.91
CA ILE A 51 8.72 -4.89 13.83
C ILE A 51 9.28 -6.30 13.61
N SER A 52 9.36 -6.74 12.35
CA SER A 52 9.89 -8.07 12.01
C SER A 52 10.54 -8.10 10.63
N GLU A 53 11.41 -9.09 10.40
CA GLU A 53 12.04 -9.29 9.08
C GLU A 53 11.01 -9.60 7.98
N TRP A 54 9.85 -10.14 8.35
CA TRP A 54 8.73 -10.44 7.45
C TRP A 54 7.98 -9.19 7.01
N ASP A 55 7.76 -8.25 7.94
CA ASP A 55 7.19 -6.93 7.62
C ASP A 55 8.15 -6.13 6.75
N LEU A 56 9.44 -6.19 7.11
CA LEU A 56 10.51 -5.55 6.35
C LEU A 56 10.51 -6.02 4.90
N VAL A 57 10.53 -7.35 4.63
CA VAL A 57 10.59 -7.87 3.26
C VAL A 57 9.34 -7.52 2.46
N LEU A 58 8.16 -7.66 3.08
CA LEU A 58 6.87 -7.39 2.45
C LEU A 58 6.75 -5.93 2.05
N LEU A 59 6.95 -5.01 2.99
CA LEU A 59 6.78 -3.58 2.72
C LEU A 59 7.90 -3.04 1.81
N THR A 60 9.12 -3.58 1.91
CA THR A 60 10.20 -3.29 0.97
C THR A 60 9.82 -3.69 -0.45
N SER A 61 9.27 -4.88 -0.67
CA SER A 61 8.84 -5.33 -2.00
C SER A 61 7.79 -4.42 -2.62
N ILE A 62 6.83 -3.92 -1.81
CA ILE A 62 5.78 -3.00 -2.25
C ILE A 62 6.38 -1.65 -2.61
N VAL A 63 7.25 -1.10 -1.75
CA VAL A 63 7.96 0.16 -1.99
C VAL A 63 8.77 0.10 -3.28
N ILE A 64 9.57 -0.94 -3.49
CA ILE A 64 10.36 -1.12 -4.71
C ILE A 64 9.45 -1.31 -5.92
N GLY A 65 8.37 -2.09 -5.80
CA GLY A 65 7.38 -2.28 -6.86
C GLY A 65 6.78 -0.96 -7.36
N VAL A 66 6.39 -0.07 -6.44
CA VAL A 66 5.84 1.26 -6.75
C VAL A 66 6.90 2.20 -7.34
N LEU A 67 8.15 2.13 -6.87
CA LEU A 67 9.24 2.92 -7.45
C LEU A 67 9.50 2.52 -8.92
N VAL A 68 9.50 1.21 -9.20
CA VAL A 68 9.76 0.67 -10.55
C VAL A 68 8.59 0.94 -11.50
N SER A 69 7.35 1.04 -11.01
CA SER A 69 6.21 1.39 -11.86
C SER A 69 6.16 2.85 -12.28
N GLY A 70 6.96 3.72 -11.66
CA GLY A 70 7.05 5.14 -12.03
C GLY A 70 5.95 6.02 -11.44
N LYS A 71 5.11 5.50 -10.52
CA LYS A 71 4.14 6.32 -9.76
C LYS A 71 4.79 7.43 -8.92
N VAL A 72 6.08 7.27 -8.59
CA VAL A 72 6.84 8.18 -7.71
C VAL A 72 7.31 9.46 -8.40
N ASN A 73 6.96 9.70 -9.67
CA ASN A 73 7.35 10.93 -10.37
C ASN A 73 6.78 12.23 -9.75
N ASN A 74 5.85 12.11 -8.80
CA ASN A 74 5.30 13.24 -8.06
C ASN A 74 6.11 13.55 -6.78
N PRO A 75 6.58 14.80 -6.58
CA PRO A 75 7.39 15.20 -5.42
C PRO A 75 6.77 14.90 -4.06
N GLN A 76 5.43 14.83 -3.99
CA GLN A 76 4.69 14.58 -2.76
C GLN A 76 4.96 13.19 -2.20
N PHE A 77 5.21 12.18 -3.04
CA PHE A 77 5.58 10.84 -2.58
C PHE A 77 6.96 10.80 -1.91
N ILE A 78 7.86 11.76 -2.24
CA ILE A 78 9.18 11.86 -1.64
C ILE A 78 9.09 12.00 -0.12
N VAL A 79 8.09 12.73 0.40
CA VAL A 79 7.92 12.89 1.86
C VAL A 79 7.69 11.54 2.53
N GLY A 80 6.92 10.65 1.90
CA GLY A 80 6.66 9.30 2.40
C GLY A 80 7.95 8.48 2.45
N PHE A 81 8.74 8.48 1.35
CA PHE A 81 10.01 7.75 1.30
C PHE A 81 11.04 8.27 2.30
N VAL A 82 11.14 9.60 2.46
CA VAL A 82 12.03 10.22 3.45
C VAL A 82 11.64 9.78 4.86
N LEU A 83 10.35 9.68 5.17
CA LEU A 83 9.89 9.24 6.49
C LEU A 83 10.07 7.74 6.70
N ILE A 84 9.88 6.90 5.68
CA ILE A 84 10.23 5.47 5.76
C ILE A 84 11.71 5.34 6.13
N PHE A 85 12.60 5.95 5.33
CA PHE A 85 14.04 5.82 5.52
C PHE A 85 14.50 6.46 6.84
N GLY A 86 13.98 7.64 7.18
CA GLY A 86 14.27 8.30 8.45
C GLY A 86 13.85 7.47 9.66
N THR A 87 12.71 6.79 9.60
CA THR A 87 12.27 5.89 10.67
C THR A 87 13.20 4.70 10.81
N LEU A 88 13.56 4.06 9.70
CA LEU A 88 14.52 2.94 9.71
C LEU A 88 15.89 3.34 10.24
N LEU A 89 16.35 4.56 9.96
CA LEU A 89 17.62 5.08 10.49
C LEU A 89 17.58 5.33 12.01
N VAL A 90 16.45 5.84 12.53
CA VAL A 90 16.32 6.20 13.95
C VAL A 90 16.02 4.99 14.82
N VAL A 91 15.12 4.11 14.38
CA VAL A 91 14.66 2.94 15.15
C VAL A 91 15.54 1.72 14.87
N GLY A 92 16.06 1.59 13.65
CA GLY A 92 16.83 0.44 13.20
C GLY A 92 16.02 -0.51 12.31
N VAL A 93 16.69 -1.51 11.78
CA VAL A 93 16.08 -2.61 11.01
C VAL A 93 16.15 -3.91 11.83
N PRO A 94 15.15 -4.79 11.72
CA PRO A 94 15.20 -6.10 12.37
C PRO A 94 16.37 -6.93 11.82
N VAL A 95 16.88 -7.83 12.64
CA VAL A 95 17.93 -8.77 12.22
C VAL A 95 17.33 -9.74 11.21
N VAL A 96 17.95 -9.83 10.03
CA VAL A 96 17.60 -10.81 9.01
C VAL A 96 18.30 -12.12 9.36
N THR A 97 17.50 -13.16 9.64
CA THR A 97 17.99 -14.46 10.14
C THR A 97 18.66 -15.26 9.03
N ASP A 98 18.06 -15.29 7.85
CA ASP A 98 18.59 -15.94 6.64
C ASP A 98 18.44 -15.01 5.44
N TRP A 99 19.59 -14.51 4.93
CA TRP A 99 19.62 -13.59 3.80
C TRP A 99 19.15 -14.20 2.49
N LEU A 100 19.38 -15.50 2.27
CA LEU A 100 18.97 -16.16 1.03
C LEU A 100 17.45 -16.32 0.99
N GLU A 101 16.84 -16.74 2.10
CA GLU A 101 15.38 -16.83 2.21
C GLU A 101 14.73 -15.44 2.10
N TRP A 102 15.28 -14.45 2.81
CA TRP A 102 14.78 -13.09 2.78
C TRP A 102 14.84 -12.49 1.36
N MET A 103 15.95 -12.67 0.64
CA MET A 103 16.06 -12.23 -0.76
C MET A 103 15.11 -12.99 -1.69
N THR A 104 14.89 -14.28 -1.44
CA THR A 104 13.94 -15.09 -2.23
C THR A 104 12.52 -14.56 -2.08
N LEU A 105 12.08 -14.29 -0.84
CA LEU A 105 10.80 -13.66 -0.57
C LEU A 105 10.69 -12.28 -1.19
N LEU A 106 11.75 -11.45 -1.07
CA LEU A 106 11.77 -10.13 -1.67
C LEU A 106 11.51 -10.20 -3.17
N ILE A 107 12.20 -11.08 -3.89
CA ILE A 107 12.07 -11.22 -5.34
C ILE A 107 10.66 -11.68 -5.72
N ILE A 108 10.13 -12.71 -5.04
CA ILE A 108 8.79 -13.23 -5.33
C ILE A 108 7.72 -12.15 -5.11
N LEU A 109 7.77 -11.47 -3.96
CA LEU A 109 6.81 -10.44 -3.60
C LEU A 109 6.96 -9.20 -4.50
N PHE A 110 8.18 -8.82 -4.85
CA PHE A 110 8.45 -7.71 -5.78
C PHE A 110 7.86 -8.01 -7.16
N MET A 111 8.08 -9.22 -7.68
CA MET A 111 7.50 -9.64 -8.95
C MET A 111 5.97 -9.63 -8.89
N ALA A 112 5.36 -10.11 -7.80
CA ALA A 112 3.92 -10.04 -7.61
C ALA A 112 3.39 -8.59 -7.59
N ALA A 113 4.06 -7.69 -6.86
CA ALA A 113 3.69 -6.28 -6.78
C ALA A 113 3.81 -5.58 -8.15
N VAL A 114 4.87 -5.86 -8.92
CA VAL A 114 5.04 -5.33 -10.28
C VAL A 114 3.99 -5.89 -11.24
N LEU A 115 3.63 -7.18 -11.11
CA LEU A 115 2.59 -7.80 -11.92
C LEU A 115 1.21 -7.19 -11.66
N ASP A 116 0.86 -6.92 -10.40
CA ASP A 116 -0.38 -6.24 -10.07
C ASP A 116 -0.46 -4.85 -10.72
N GLU A 117 0.63 -4.08 -10.60
CA GLU A 117 0.68 -2.71 -11.09
C GLU A 117 0.66 -2.65 -12.63
N LYS A 118 1.53 -3.41 -13.30
CA LYS A 118 1.53 -3.49 -14.77
C LYS A 118 0.29 -4.16 -15.33
N GLY A 119 -0.27 -5.12 -14.60
CA GLY A 119 -1.51 -5.80 -14.96
C GLY A 119 -2.69 -4.84 -14.91
N ASN A 120 -2.74 -3.96 -13.90
CA ASN A 120 -3.75 -2.93 -13.78
C ASN A 120 -3.65 -1.90 -14.92
N ASP A 121 -2.44 -1.48 -15.29
CA ASP A 121 -2.23 -0.56 -16.42
C ASP A 121 -2.59 -1.18 -17.78
N TRP A 122 -2.33 -2.49 -17.94
CA TRP A 122 -2.66 -3.22 -19.16
C TRP A 122 -4.17 -3.50 -19.29
N ALA A 123 -4.84 -3.74 -18.17
CA ALA A 123 -6.24 -4.10 -18.17
C ALA A 123 -7.11 -2.87 -18.50
N ASP A 124 -7.70 -2.87 -19.69
CA ASP A 124 -8.65 -1.84 -20.09
C ASP A 124 -10.03 -2.14 -19.48
N LYS A 125 -10.55 -1.20 -18.67
CA LYS A 125 -11.84 -1.31 -17.99
C LYS A 125 -13.01 -1.51 -18.95
N GLU A 126 -12.92 -1.00 -20.18
CA GLU A 126 -13.98 -1.12 -21.19
C GLU A 126 -13.88 -2.43 -21.98
N LYS A 127 -12.66 -2.94 -22.22
CA LYS A 127 -12.45 -4.16 -23.03
C LYS A 127 -12.39 -5.44 -22.23
N SER A 128 -11.88 -5.39 -21.00
CA SER A 128 -11.72 -6.56 -20.12
C SER A 128 -12.03 -6.20 -18.67
N PRO A 129 -13.31 -5.96 -18.33
CA PRO A 129 -13.72 -5.54 -17.00
C PRO A 129 -13.39 -6.57 -15.91
N LEU A 130 -13.31 -7.85 -16.28
CA LEU A 130 -12.92 -8.92 -15.36
C LEU A 130 -11.42 -8.90 -15.07
N ALA A 131 -10.57 -8.73 -16.09
CA ALA A 131 -9.13 -8.57 -15.88
C ALA A 131 -8.83 -7.28 -15.11
N PHE A 132 -9.53 -6.18 -15.42
CA PHE A 132 -9.39 -4.92 -14.68
C PHE A 132 -9.68 -5.12 -13.20
N LYS A 133 -10.82 -5.73 -12.85
CA LYS A 133 -11.15 -6.06 -11.46
C LYS A 133 -10.18 -7.04 -10.80
N MET A 134 -9.58 -7.95 -11.56
CA MET A 134 -8.59 -8.87 -11.01
C MET A 134 -7.27 -8.19 -10.69
N PHE A 135 -6.87 -7.14 -11.40
CA PHE A 135 -5.63 -6.41 -11.07
C PHE A 135 -5.90 -5.18 -10.19
N GLU A 136 -7.15 -4.76 -10.05
CA GLU A 136 -7.58 -3.74 -9.09
C GLU A 136 -7.27 -4.23 -7.65
N TYR A 137 -6.63 -3.37 -6.84
CA TYR A 137 -6.32 -3.63 -5.42
C TYR A 137 -5.39 -4.83 -5.13
N ARG A 138 -4.34 -5.02 -5.94
CA ARG A 138 -3.19 -5.90 -5.63
C ARG A 138 -3.54 -7.38 -5.38
N PHE A 139 -4.46 -7.91 -6.19
CA PHE A 139 -4.96 -9.27 -6.01
C PHE A 139 -3.88 -10.35 -6.12
N VAL A 140 -2.93 -10.21 -7.05
CA VAL A 140 -1.85 -11.19 -7.23
C VAL A 140 -1.00 -11.25 -5.97
N LEU A 141 -0.61 -10.10 -5.43
CA LEU A 141 0.15 -10.02 -4.19
C LEU A 141 -0.61 -10.65 -3.03
N LYS A 142 -1.92 -10.40 -2.88
CA LYS A 142 -2.78 -11.03 -1.85
C LYS A 142 -2.77 -12.56 -1.91
N ILE A 143 -2.82 -13.14 -3.11
CA ILE A 143 -2.75 -14.60 -3.28
C ILE A 143 -1.34 -15.12 -2.98
N VAL A 144 -0.32 -14.45 -3.50
CA VAL A 144 1.09 -14.85 -3.32
C VAL A 144 1.47 -14.84 -1.85
N VAL A 145 1.09 -13.81 -1.08
CA VAL A 145 1.41 -13.77 0.36
C VAL A 145 0.77 -14.92 1.12
N LEU A 146 -0.47 -15.31 0.78
CA LEU A 146 -1.13 -16.47 1.42
C LEU A 146 -0.46 -17.79 1.04
N GLY A 147 -0.03 -17.92 -0.21
CA GLY A 147 0.72 -19.09 -0.67
C GLY A 147 2.07 -19.24 0.04
N LEU A 148 2.77 -18.13 0.27
CA LEU A 148 4.07 -18.11 0.94
C LEU A 148 4.01 -18.53 2.41
N VAL A 149 2.85 -18.43 3.07
CA VAL A 149 2.64 -18.93 4.44
C VAL A 149 2.90 -20.43 4.55
N ILE A 150 2.68 -21.21 3.47
CA ILE A 150 2.86 -22.67 3.50
C ILE A 150 4.35 -23.03 3.77
N PRO A 151 5.31 -22.58 2.94
CA PRO A 151 6.74 -22.78 3.21
C PRO A 151 7.30 -21.88 4.32
N TRP A 152 6.73 -20.70 4.58
CA TRP A 152 7.17 -19.77 5.63
C TRP A 152 6.03 -19.41 6.61
N PRO A 153 5.67 -20.28 7.57
CA PRO A 153 4.55 -20.03 8.48
C PRO A 153 4.70 -18.77 9.35
N MET A 154 5.94 -18.38 9.67
CA MET A 154 6.22 -17.17 10.43
C MET A 154 5.83 -15.89 9.69
N PHE A 155 5.68 -15.96 8.36
CA PHE A 155 5.20 -14.86 7.51
C PHE A 155 3.70 -14.56 7.67
N LEU A 156 2.93 -15.44 8.34
CA LEU A 156 1.47 -15.33 8.46
C LEU A 156 0.99 -13.98 8.98
N LEU A 157 1.66 -13.42 9.99
CA LEU A 157 1.24 -12.13 10.56
C LEU A 157 1.44 -10.96 9.59
N ALA A 158 2.51 -10.97 8.81
CA ALA A 158 2.75 -9.98 7.76
C ALA A 158 1.74 -10.17 6.61
N ALA A 159 1.44 -11.42 6.24
CA ALA A 159 0.42 -11.73 5.23
C ALA A 159 -0.97 -11.23 5.64
N ILE A 160 -1.41 -11.49 6.89
CA ILE A 160 -2.66 -10.92 7.41
C ILE A 160 -2.58 -9.39 7.45
N GLY A 161 -1.43 -8.84 7.85
CA GLY A 161 -1.15 -7.41 7.82
C GLY A 161 -1.43 -6.78 6.45
N LEU A 162 -0.98 -7.41 5.37
CA LEU A 162 -1.26 -6.95 4.00
C LEU A 162 -2.76 -6.90 3.70
N TRP A 163 -3.52 -7.91 4.09
CA TRP A 163 -4.96 -7.93 3.88
C TRP A 163 -5.68 -6.82 4.65
N ILE A 164 -5.24 -6.55 5.88
CA ILE A 164 -5.76 -5.44 6.69
C ILE A 164 -5.37 -4.09 6.11
N PHE A 165 -4.17 -3.97 5.54
CA PHE A 165 -3.73 -2.80 4.81
C PHE A 165 -4.61 -2.53 3.59
N ASP A 166 -4.85 -3.55 2.76
CA ASP A 166 -5.67 -3.40 1.57
C ASP A 166 -7.13 -3.09 1.94
N LEU A 167 -7.65 -3.63 3.06
CA LEU A 167 -8.95 -3.24 3.59
C LEU A 167 -8.99 -1.73 3.93
N GLY A 168 -7.94 -1.19 4.54
CA GLY A 168 -7.81 0.25 4.79
C GLY A 168 -7.75 1.07 3.51
N TYR A 169 -6.97 0.61 2.54
CA TYR A 169 -6.83 1.21 1.22
C TYR A 169 -8.18 1.27 0.48
N GLU A 170 -8.89 0.14 0.40
CA GLU A 170 -10.22 0.06 -0.23
C GLU A 170 -11.26 0.94 0.48
N SER A 171 -11.24 0.95 1.82
CA SER A 171 -12.14 1.79 2.63
C SER A 171 -11.97 3.28 2.32
N ALA A 172 -10.73 3.77 2.19
CA ALA A 172 -10.44 5.14 1.79
C ALA A 172 -10.98 5.47 0.40
N GLY A 173 -10.79 4.57 -0.58
CA GLY A 173 -11.30 4.75 -1.93
C GLY A 173 -12.83 4.86 -1.97
N TRP A 174 -13.54 4.09 -1.15
CA TRP A 174 -15.00 4.22 -1.03
C TRP A 174 -15.43 5.55 -0.40
N LEU A 175 -14.69 6.05 0.60
CA LEU A 175 -14.96 7.35 1.23
C LEU A 175 -14.82 8.50 0.23
N ILE A 176 -13.74 8.54 -0.54
CA ILE A 176 -13.49 9.59 -1.54
C ILE A 176 -14.55 9.55 -2.65
N LYS A 177 -14.85 8.36 -3.22
CA LYS A 177 -15.91 8.20 -4.23
C LYS A 177 -17.27 8.69 -3.72
N GLY A 178 -17.59 8.40 -2.45
CA GLY A 178 -18.81 8.89 -1.80
C GLY A 178 -18.86 10.42 -1.65
N LEU A 179 -17.72 11.06 -1.34
CA LEU A 179 -17.62 12.51 -1.22
C LEU A 179 -17.69 13.21 -2.59
N SER A 180 -17.01 12.67 -3.60
CA SER A 180 -17.01 13.21 -4.96
C SER A 180 -18.42 13.19 -5.57
N SER A 181 -19.13 12.06 -5.44
CA SER A 181 -20.53 11.91 -5.88
C SER A 181 -21.47 12.92 -5.23
N LYS A 182 -21.34 13.16 -3.91
CA LYS A 182 -22.15 14.17 -3.21
C LYS A 182 -21.86 15.60 -3.66
N SER A 183 -20.59 15.94 -3.95
CA SER A 183 -20.23 17.29 -4.41
C SER A 183 -20.75 17.61 -5.81
N LEU A 184 -20.85 16.59 -6.67
CA LEU A 184 -21.44 16.71 -8.00
C LEU A 184 -22.95 16.94 -7.89
N VAL A 185 -23.65 16.19 -7.04
CA VAL A 185 -25.09 16.37 -6.81
C VAL A 185 -25.41 17.75 -6.21
N SER A 186 -24.56 18.28 -5.30
CA SER A 186 -24.80 19.60 -4.71
C SER A 186 -24.58 20.74 -5.70
N LYS A 187 -23.61 20.64 -6.62
CA LYS A 187 -23.42 21.63 -7.69
C LYS A 187 -24.65 21.72 -8.59
N THR A 188 -25.23 20.59 -8.98
CA THR A 188 -26.43 20.56 -9.84
C THR A 188 -27.68 21.13 -9.17
N THR A 189 -27.74 21.19 -7.83
CA THR A 189 -28.90 21.75 -7.11
C THR A 189 -28.80 23.24 -6.83
N THR A 190 -27.60 23.83 -6.89
CA THR A 190 -27.39 25.28 -6.77
C THR A 190 -27.47 26.02 -8.11
N ASP A 191 -27.49 25.30 -9.23
CA ASP A 191 -27.58 25.85 -10.59
C ASP A 191 -29.02 25.82 -11.16
N ILE A 192 -30.04 25.69 -10.31
CA ILE A 192 -31.49 25.78 -10.65
C ILE A 192 -32.12 26.91 -9.85
#